data_AF-A0A2E4MBY5-F1
#
_entry.id   AF-A0A2E4MBY5-F1
#
_cell.length_a   1.000
_cell.length_b   1.000
_cell.length_c   1.000
_cell.angle_alpha   90.00
_cell.angle_beta   90.00
_cell.angle_gamma   90.00
#
_symmetry.space_group_name_H-M   'P 1'
#
loop_
_entity.id
_entity.type
_entity.pdbx_description
1 polymer ?
#
loop_
_entity_poly.entity_id
_entity_poly.type
_entity_poly.pdbx_seq_one_letter_code
_entity_poly.pdbx_strand_id
1 'polypeptide(L)'
;MLKTRLIASTIIIGFLSGVIYLDIAHPLAGVGGLWLVPLLLLASLMAGSELAGMCAEGGLSLNKRMVLVGILIVQALTTIPLLMDIGSGYPADC
;
A
#
# COMPACT_ATOMS: atom_id res chain seq x y z
N MET A 1 4.94 -28.45 -2.53
CA MET A 1 4.19 -27.32 -1.94
C MET A 1 5.02 -26.44 -1.01
N LEU A 2 5.75 -26.98 -0.02
CA LEU A 2 6.51 -26.14 0.93
C LEU A 2 7.60 -25.27 0.27
N LYS A 3 8.38 -25.84 -0.65
CA LYS A 3 9.45 -25.11 -1.38
C LYS A 3 8.91 -23.89 -2.16
N THR A 4 7.79 -24.04 -2.86
CA THR A 4 7.19 -22.96 -3.67
C THR A 4 6.72 -21.81 -2.80
N ARG A 5 6.10 -22.11 -1.64
CA ARG A 5 5.68 -21.09 -0.67
C ARG A 5 6.89 -20.35 -0.08
N LEU A 6 7.95 -21.09 0.25
CA LEU A 6 9.18 -20.49 0.77
C LEU A 6 9.80 -19.52 -0.23
N ILE A 7 9.93 -19.95 -1.49
CA ILE A 7 10.50 -19.13 -2.57
C ILE A 7 9.67 -17.85 -2.78
N ALA A 8 8.34 -17.98 -2.87
CA ALA A 8 7.46 -16.83 -3.03
C ALA A 8 7.61 -15.84 -1.86
N SER A 9 7.61 -16.32 -0.61
CA SER A 9 7.82 -15.48 0.56
C SER A 9 9.19 -14.80 0.56
N THR A 10 10.27 -15.50 0.23
CA THR A 10 11.62 -14.91 0.13
C THR A 10 11.66 -13.81 -0.92
N ILE A 11 11.03 -14.01 -2.08
CA ILE A 11 10.97 -12.99 -3.15
C ILE A 11 10.20 -11.76 -2.68
N ILE A 12 9.02 -11.95 -2.08
CA ILE A 12 8.18 -10.86 -1.60
C ILE A 12 8.91 -10.05 -0.53
N ILE A 13 9.51 -10.73 0.45
CA ILE A 13 10.26 -10.09 1.55
C ILE A 13 11.47 -9.33 0.97
N GLY A 14 12.26 -9.96 0.10
CA GLY A 14 13.42 -9.33 -0.52
C GLY A 14 13.05 -8.08 -1.32
N PHE A 15 11.94 -8.14 -2.07
CA PHE A 15 11.42 -6.99 -2.82
C PHE A 15 10.99 -5.85 -1.87
N LEU A 16 10.18 -6.16 -0.85
CA LEU A 16 9.74 -5.19 0.17
C LEU A 16 10.92 -4.52 0.87
N SER A 17 11.90 -5.31 1.32
CA SER A 17 13.11 -4.80 1.96
C SER A 17 13.91 -3.90 1.01
N GLY A 18 14.00 -4.25 -0.27
CA GLY A 18 14.65 -3.43 -1.29
C GLY A 18 13.97 -2.08 -1.50
N VAL A 19 12.63 -2.07 -1.57
CA VAL A 19 11.85 -0.82 -1.70
C VAL A 19 12.01 0.07 -0.46
N ILE A 20 11.97 -0.51 0.75
CA ILE A 20 12.18 0.23 2.01
C ILE A 20 13.59 0.82 2.06
N TYR A 21 14.61 0.03 1.70
CA TYR A 21 15.98 0.52 1.64
C TYR A 21 16.12 1.70 0.68
N LEU A 22 15.49 1.60 -0.48
CA LEU A 22 15.52 2.66 -1.50
C LEU A 22 14.79 3.92 -1.02
N ASP A 23 13.69 3.79 -0.30
CA ASP A 23 12.97 4.91 0.30
C ASP A 23 13.82 5.67 1.33
N ILE A 24 14.58 4.94 2.16
CA ILE A 24 15.46 5.54 3.18
C ILE A 24 16.70 6.17 2.54
N ALA A 25 17.33 5.48 1.57
CA ALA A 25 18.57 5.93 0.95
C ALA A 25 18.36 7.04 -0.09
N HIS A 26 17.23 7.00 -0.80
CA HIS A 26 16.89 7.91 -1.89
C HIS A 26 15.41 8.34 -1.80
N PRO A 27 15.06 9.15 -0.78
CA PRO A 27 13.70 9.64 -0.61
C PRO A 27 13.27 10.48 -1.81
N LEU A 28 12.10 10.16 -2.37
CA LEU A 28 11.50 10.90 -3.47
C LEU A 28 11.15 12.31 -3.01
N ALA A 29 11.65 13.33 -3.72
CA ALA A 29 11.45 14.73 -3.38
C ALA A 29 11.89 15.13 -1.94
N GLY A 30 12.81 14.35 -1.34
CA GLY A 30 13.30 14.59 0.02
C GLY A 30 12.37 14.11 1.13
N VAL A 31 11.24 13.48 0.79
CA VAL A 31 10.23 13.00 1.74
C VAL A 31 10.25 11.47 1.79
N GLY A 32 10.41 10.93 2.99
CA GLY A 32 10.33 9.49 3.23
C GLY A 32 8.91 8.97 3.06
N GLY A 33 8.76 7.75 2.59
CA GLY A 33 7.49 7.05 2.43
C GLY A 33 6.83 7.20 1.06
N LEU A 34 7.31 8.10 0.19
CA LEU A 34 6.70 8.28 -1.14
C LEU A 34 6.87 7.04 -2.02
N TRP A 35 7.98 6.32 -1.88
CA TRP A 35 8.18 5.05 -2.61
C TRP A 35 7.21 3.96 -2.18
N LEU A 36 6.68 4.06 -0.95
CA LEU A 36 5.78 3.08 -0.39
C LEU A 36 4.31 3.31 -0.80
N VAL A 37 3.96 4.52 -1.25
CA VAL A 37 2.58 4.87 -1.63
C VAL A 37 2.04 3.98 -2.78
N PRO A 38 2.75 3.78 -3.91
CA PRO A 38 2.26 2.92 -4.98
C PRO A 38 2.14 1.46 -4.54
N LEU A 39 3.06 1.01 -3.69
CA LEU A 39 3.07 -0.33 -3.15
C LEU A 39 1.85 -0.56 -2.24
N LEU A 40 1.56 0.40 -1.36
CA LEU A 40 0.42 0.40 -0.46
C LEU A 40 -0.91 0.42 -1.23
N LEU A 41 -0.99 1.21 -2.30
CA LEU A 41 -2.15 1.23 -3.20
C LEU A 41 -2.40 -0.15 -3.85
N LEU A 42 -1.36 -0.76 -4.42
CA LEU A 42 -1.49 -2.08 -5.03
C LEU A 42 -1.88 -3.14 -4.01
N ALA A 43 -1.21 -3.16 -2.85
CA ALA A 43 -1.49 -4.12 -1.78
C ALA A 43 -2.92 -3.99 -1.26
N SER A 44 -3.39 -2.76 -1.02
CA SER A 44 -4.75 -2.49 -0.53
C SER A 44 -5.83 -2.84 -1.56
N LEU A 45 -5.61 -2.55 -2.84
CA LEU A 45 -6.53 -2.95 -3.91
C LEU A 45 -6.62 -4.48 -4.05
N MET A 46 -5.48 -5.18 -4.02
CA MET A 46 -5.46 -6.65 -4.09
C MET A 46 -6.18 -7.25 -2.88
N ALA A 47 -5.81 -6.84 -1.66
CA ALA A 47 -6.42 -7.32 -0.43
C ALA A 47 -7.92 -7.00 -0.37
N GLY A 48 -8.33 -5.78 -0.73
CA GLY A 48 -9.74 -5.40 -0.79
C GLY A 48 -10.52 -6.20 -1.82
N SER A 49 -9.90 -6.56 -2.94
CA SER A 49 -10.53 -7.37 -3.98
C SER A 49 -10.75 -8.83 -3.56
N GLU A 50 -9.82 -9.40 -2.79
CA GLU A 50 -9.92 -10.74 -2.21
C GLU A 50 -10.96 -10.76 -1.09
N LEU A 51 -10.89 -9.82 -0.15
CA LEU A 51 -11.85 -9.71 0.95
C LEU A 51 -13.28 -9.50 0.44
N ALA A 52 -13.47 -8.65 -0.58
CA ALA A 52 -14.78 -8.50 -1.20
C ALA A 52 -15.29 -9.80 -1.85
N GLY A 53 -14.38 -10.60 -2.42
CA GLY A 53 -14.70 -11.93 -2.96
C GLY A 53 -15.13 -12.90 -1.86
N MET A 54 -14.38 -12.98 -0.77
CA MET A 54 -14.70 -13.82 0.38
C MET A 54 -16.04 -13.43 1.03
N CYS A 55 -16.32 -12.13 1.15
CA CYS A 55 -17.62 -11.66 1.65
C CYS A 55 -18.78 -12.05 0.71
N ALA A 56 -18.57 -11.96 -0.61
CA ALA A 56 -19.58 -12.38 -1.58
C ALA A 56 -19.86 -13.89 -1.51
N GLU A 57 -18.81 -14.71 -1.36
CA GLU A 57 -18.94 -16.16 -1.12
C GLU A 57 -19.63 -16.46 0.22
N GLY A 58 -19.43 -15.62 1.24
CA GLY A 58 -20.09 -15.68 2.54
C GLY A 58 -21.56 -15.23 2.54
N GLY A 59 -22.14 -14.90 1.38
CA GLY A 59 -23.56 -14.52 1.24
C GLY A 59 -23.85 -13.03 1.46
N LEU A 60 -22.84 -12.19 1.63
CA LEU A 60 -23.02 -10.72 1.66
C LEU A 60 -23.03 -10.16 0.23
N SER A 61 -24.09 -9.46 -0.14
CA SER A 61 -24.18 -8.75 -1.42
C SER A 61 -23.34 -7.46 -1.40
N LEU A 62 -22.04 -7.61 -1.64
CA LEU A 62 -21.10 -6.49 -1.71
C LEU A 62 -20.86 -6.04 -3.16
N ASN A 63 -20.95 -4.73 -3.42
CA ASN A 63 -20.53 -4.18 -4.70
C ASN A 63 -19.01 -3.97 -4.72
N LYS A 64 -18.28 -4.92 -5.31
CA LYS A 64 -16.81 -4.89 -5.42
C LYS A 64 -16.27 -3.57 -5.97
N ARG A 65 -16.96 -2.93 -6.91
CA ARG A 65 -16.52 -1.64 -7.48
C ARG A 65 -16.55 -0.52 -6.44
N MET A 66 -17.61 -0.46 -5.63
CA MET A 66 -17.74 0.55 -4.58
C MET A 66 -16.67 0.38 -3.49
N VAL A 67 -16.34 -0.88 -3.14
CA VAL A 67 -15.27 -1.18 -2.19
C VAL A 67 -13.92 -0.70 -2.70
N LEU A 68 -13.58 -1.00 -3.95
CA LEU A 68 -12.33 -0.56 -4.56
C LEU A 68 -12.24 0.97 -4.67
N VAL A 69 -13.35 1.63 -5.04
CA VAL A 69 -13.42 3.11 -5.04
C VAL A 69 -13.21 3.67 -3.63
N GLY A 70 -13.82 3.06 -2.62
CA GLY A 70 -13.60 3.46 -1.22
C GLY A 70 -12.14 3.36 -0.80
N ILE A 71 -11.46 2.26 -1.18
CA ILE A 71 -10.03 2.08 -0.93
C ILE A 71 -9.21 3.17 -1.61
N LEU A 72 -9.50 3.50 -2.88
CA LEU A 72 -8.81 4.59 -3.59
C LEU A 72 -8.97 5.94 -2.88
N ILE A 73 -10.19 6.26 -2.41
CA ILE A 73 -10.48 7.52 -1.72
C ILE A 73 -9.72 7.58 -0.40
N VAL A 74 -9.80 6.55 0.43
CA VAL A 74 -9.08 6.49 1.72
C VAL A 74 -7.58 6.58 1.49
N GLN A 75 -7.06 5.89 0.48
CA GLN A 75 -5.64 5.94 0.14
C GLN A 75 -5.21 7.35 -0.31
N ALA A 76 -6.01 8.01 -1.14
CA ALA A 76 -5.73 9.38 -1.56
C ALA A 76 -5.69 10.34 -0.36
N LEU A 77 -6.68 10.23 0.54
CA LEU A 77 -6.76 11.07 1.74
C LEU A 77 -5.59 10.83 2.70
N THR A 78 -5.20 9.57 2.92
CA THR A 78 -4.06 9.22 3.79
C THR A 78 -2.71 9.62 3.21
N THR A 79 -2.62 9.88 1.90
CA THR A 79 -1.38 10.34 1.25
C THR A 79 -1.23 11.87 1.34
N ILE A 80 -2.28 12.62 1.69
CA ILE A 80 -2.23 14.09 1.79
C ILE A 80 -1.15 14.59 2.75
N PRO A 81 -1.02 14.10 4.01
CA PRO A 81 0.00 14.58 4.93
C PRO A 81 1.42 14.40 4.36
N LEU A 82 1.67 13.26 3.71
CA LEU A 82 2.95 12.95 3.07
C LEU A 82 3.28 13.93 1.93
N LEU A 83 2.26 14.36 1.17
CA LEU A 83 2.42 15.32 0.09
C LEU A 83 2.64 16.75 0.61
N MET A 84 2.13 17.09 1.79
CA MET A 84 2.34 18.42 2.40
C MET A 84 3.80 18.64 2.83
N ASP A 85 4.52 17.56 3.09
CA ASP A 85 5.96 17.58 3.39
C ASP A 85 6.81 17.91 2.15
N ILE A 86 6.22 17.84 0.95
CA ILE A 86 6.83 18.30 -0.30
C ILE A 86 6.71 19.83 -0.38
N GLY A 87 7.55 20.52 0.40
CA GLY A 87 7.81 21.96 0.24
C GLY A 87 7.28 22.86 1.35
N SER A 88 6.54 22.35 2.33
CA SER A 88 6.27 23.08 3.57
C SER A 88 7.02 22.41 4.71
N GLY A 89 7.71 23.19 5.53
CA GLY A 89 8.39 22.71 6.74
C GLY A 89 7.39 22.27 7.79
N TYR A 90 6.62 21.22 7.49
CA TYR A 90 5.74 20.57 8.45
C TYR A 90 6.64 20.05 9.58
N PRO A 91 6.42 20.46 10.83
CA PRO A 91 7.33 20.11 11.92
C PRO A 91 7.33 18.60 12.12
N ALA A 92 8.52 18.02 12.24
CA ALA A 92 8.73 16.58 12.39
C ALA A 92 8.08 15.96 13.65
N ASP A 93 7.58 16.81 14.56
CA ASP A 93 7.15 16.46 15.92
C ASP A 93 5.63 16.65 16.18
N CYS A 94 4.80 16.71 15.13
CA CYS A 94 3.33 16.79 15.26
C CYS A 94 2.63 15.48 14.94
#